data_AF-A0A973RQD4-F1
#
_entry.id   AF-A0A973RQD4-F1
#
_cell.length_a   1.000
_cell.length_b   1.000
_cell.length_c   1.000
_cell.angle_alpha   90.00
_cell.angle_beta   90.00
_cell.angle_gamma   90.00
#
_symmetry.space_group_name_H-M   'P 1'
#
loop_
_entity.id
_entity.type
_entity.pdbx_description
1 polymer ?
#
loop_
_entity_poly.entity_id
_entity_poly.type
_entity_poly.pdbx_seq_one_letter_code
_entity_poly.pdbx_strand_id
1 'polypeptide(L)' 'MADDLSFSDFTRGEKLHLVALHARMAKRGLAGPTVDLSDLQRKVRRIEKTAERRKNGTK' A
#
# COMPACT_ATOMS: atom_id res chain seq x y z
N MET A 1 -4.47 11.91 -3.66
CA MET A 1 -5.72 11.35 -4.21
C MET A 1 -5.62 9.85 -4.10
N ALA A 2 -6.15 9.31 -3.00
CA ALA A 2 -6.39 7.88 -2.76
C ALA A 2 -7.82 7.67 -2.24
N ASP A 3 -8.65 8.72 -2.22
CA ASP A 3 -10.03 8.71 -1.72
C ASP A 3 -10.98 7.78 -2.49
N ASP A 4 -10.56 7.30 -3.66
CA ASP A 4 -11.38 6.47 -4.54
C ASP A 4 -10.98 4.98 -4.56
N LEU A 5 -9.89 4.59 -3.87
CA LEU A 5 -9.50 3.18 -3.78
C LEU A 5 -10.06 2.56 -2.51
N SER A 6 -11.11 1.76 -2.64
CA SER A 6 -11.66 1.01 -1.51
C SER A 6 -10.81 -0.22 -1.25
N PHE A 7 -10.85 -0.73 -0.01
CA PHE A 7 -10.22 -2.02 0.30
C PHE A 7 -10.73 -3.12 -0.64
N SER A 8 -11.95 -3.02 -1.18
CA SER A 8 -12.55 -4.01 -2.09
C SER A 8 -11.90 -4.06 -3.49
N ASP A 9 -11.27 -2.98 -3.96
CA ASP A 9 -10.62 -2.91 -5.28
C ASP A 9 -9.31 -3.72 -5.35
N PHE A 10 -8.73 -4.01 -4.19
CA PHE A 10 -7.52 -4.82 -4.06
C PHE A 10 -7.84 -6.31 -4.11
N THR A 11 -7.01 -7.06 -4.82
CA THR A 11 -7.06 -8.52 -4.78
C THR A 11 -6.68 -9.05 -3.40
N ARG A 12 -7.04 -10.31 -3.08
CA ARG A 12 -6.67 -10.95 -1.81
C ARG A 12 -5.15 -10.92 -1.55
N GLY A 13 -4.34 -11.11 -2.60
CA GLY A 13 -2.88 -11.05 -2.50
C GLY A 13 -2.36 -9.65 -2.19
N GLU A 14 -2.92 -8.62 -2.84
CA GLU A 14 -2.53 -7.22 -2.60
C GLU A 14 -2.95 -6.75 -1.21
N LYS A 15 -4.13 -7.16 -0.72
CA LYS A 15 -4.56 -6.90 0.67
C LYS A 15 -3.56 -7.45 1.68
N LEU A 16 -3.17 -8.71 1.51
CA LEU A 16 -2.18 -9.35 2.39
C LEU A 16 -0.84 -8.59 2.36
N HIS A 17 -0.42 -8.15 1.17
CA HIS A 17 0.81 -7.40 1.01
C HIS A 17 0.74 -6.01 1.65
N LEU A 18 -0.38 -5.30 1.50
CA LEU A 18 -0.61 -3.99 2.13
C LEU A 18 -0.58 -4.09 3.65
N VAL A 19 -1.24 -5.11 4.22
CA VAL A 19 -1.24 -5.37 5.67
C VAL A 19 0.18 -5.70 6.15
N ALA A 20 0.92 -6.55 5.44
CA ALA A 20 2.30 -6.87 5.80
C ALA A 20 3.24 -5.65 5.72
N LEU A 21 3.07 -4.79 4.72
CA LEU A 21 3.82 -3.55 4.58
C LEU A 21 3.49 -2.56 5.70
N HIS A 22 2.21 -2.40 6.05
CA HIS A 22 1.79 -1.57 7.19
C HIS A 22 2.32 -2.11 8.52
N ALA A 23 2.27 -3.43 8.74
CA ALA A 23 2.86 -4.04 9.93
C ALA A 23 4.38 -3.79 10.01
N ARG A 24 5.09 -3.87 8.87
CA ARG A 24 6.53 -3.54 8.81
C ARG A 24 6.79 -2.05 9.03
N MET A 25 5.95 -1.16 8.51
CA MET A 25 6.05 0.28 8.76
C MET A 25 5.80 0.60 10.23
N ALA A 26 4.79 0.00 10.85
CA ALA A 26 4.50 0.14 12.27
C ALA A 26 5.67 -0.38 13.13
N LYS A 27 6.20 -1.58 12.80
CA LYS A 27 7.37 -2.14 13.48
C LYS A 27 8.60 -1.22 13.38
N ARG A 28 8.82 -0.61 12.21
CA ARG A 28 9.92 0.35 11.99
C ARG A 28 9.66 1.69 12.68
N GLY A 29 8.43 2.17 12.71
CA GLY A 29 8.03 3.38 13.44
C GLY A 29 8.26 3.26 14.95
N LEU A 30 8.07 2.06 15.52
CA LEU A 30 8.44 1.76 16.90
C LEU A 30 9.95 1.76 17.14
N ALA A 31 10.76 1.48 16.12
CA ALA A 31 12.23 1.47 16.21
C ALA A 31 12.86 2.88 16.15
N GLY A 32 12.05 3.93 15.99
CA GLY A 32 12.46 5.33 16.09
C GLY A 32 12.41 6.11 14.76
N PRO A 33 12.46 7.45 14.82
CA PRO A 33 12.31 8.35 13.66
C PRO A 33 13.48 8.30 12.68
N THR A 34 14.58 7.62 13.04
CA THR A 34 15.75 7.39 12.18
C THR A 34 15.50 6.32 11.12
N VAL A 35 14.40 5.58 11.20
CA VAL A 35 14.11 4.50 10.25
C VAL A 35 13.35 5.01 9.05
N ASP A 36 13.99 5.00 7.88
CA ASP A 36 13.36 5.39 6.62
C ASP A 36 12.23 4.41 6.22
N LEU A 37 11.03 4.98 6.06
CA LEU A 37 9.82 4.29 5.63
C LEU A 37 9.56 4.46 4.12
N SER A 38 10.36 5.26 3.42
CA SER A 38 10.15 5.62 2.02
C SER A 38 10.11 4.41 1.09
N ASP A 39 10.94 3.38 1.33
CA ASP A 39 10.89 2.12 0.57
C ASP A 39 9.53 1.42 0.71
N LEU A 40 9.02 1.31 1.94
CA LEU A 40 7.77 0.62 2.21
C LEU A 40 6.58 1.41 1.65
N GLN A 41 6.60 2.73 1.78
CA GLN A 41 5.60 3.60 1.17
C GLN A 41 5.62 3.54 -0.36
N ARG A 42 6.81 3.47 -1.00
CA ARG A 42 6.92 3.26 -2.45
C ARG A 42 6.30 1.94 -2.88
N LYS A 43 6.43 0.87 -2.08
CA LYS A 43 5.79 -0.43 -2.36
C LYS A 43 4.27 -0.36 -2.25
N VAL A 44 3.74 0.28 -1.21
CA VAL A 44 2.30 0.55 -1.07
C VAL A 44 1.78 1.32 -2.28
N ARG A 45 2.44 2.42 -2.66
CA ARG A 45 2.06 3.24 -3.82
C ARG A 45 2.07 2.47 -5.14
N ARG A 46 2.96 1.48 -5.32
CA ARG A 46 2.94 0.62 -6.52
C ARG A 46 1.69 -0.28 -6.56
N ILE A 47 1.28 -0.81 -5.41
CA ILE A 47 0.08 -1.64 -5.29
C ILE A 47 -1.17 -0.77 -5.58
N GLU A 48 -1.26 0.40 -4.95
CA GLU A 48 -2.33 1.38 -5.21
C GLU A 48 -2.41 1.74 -6.69
N LYS A 49 -1.28 2.10 -7.32
CA LYS A 49 -1.23 2.43 -8.75
C LYS A 49 -1.66 1.26 -9.65
N THR A 50 -1.41 0.03 -9.23
CA THR A 50 -1.82 -1.18 -9.98
C THR A 50 -3.33 -1.40 -9.86
N ALA A 51 -3.90 -1.18 -8.67
CA ALA A 51 -5.34 -1.22 -8.45
C ALA A 51 -6.06 -0.09 -9.23
N GLU A 52 -5.53 1.14 -9.17
CA GLU A 52 -6.02 2.29 -9.95
C GLU A 52 -6.06 1.99 -11.45
N ARG A 53 -4.99 1.41 -11.99
CA ARG A 53 -4.92 1.03 -13.41
C ARG A 53 -5.99 0.01 -13.80
N ARG A 54 -6.31 -0.94 -12.92
CA ARG A 54 -7.38 -1.91 -13.16
C ARG A 54 -8.76 -1.26 -13.12
N LYS A 55 -9.02 -0.42 -12.12
CA LYS A 55 -10.29 0.34 -11.99
C LYS A 55 -10.49 1.27 -13.20
N ASN A 56 -9.46 2.02 -13.60
CA ASN A 56 -9.53 2.97 -14.72
C ASN A 56 -9.44 2.31 -16.11
N GLY A 57 -8.80 1.15 -16.23
CA GLY A 57 -8.71 0.39 -17.48
C GLY A 57 -9.97 -0.43 -17.81
N THR A 58 -10.92 -0.51 -16.87
CA THR A 58 -12.24 -1.15 -17.08
C THR A 58 -13.30 -0.12 -17.51
N LYS A 59 -12.88 1.01 -18.11
CA LYS A 59 -13.80 2.06 -18.58
C LYS A 59 -13.80 2.13 -20.11
#